data_AF-A0A917PS90-F1
#
_entry.id   AF-A0A917PS90-F1
#
_cell.length_a   1.000
_cell.length_b   1.000
_cell.length_c   1.000
_cell.angle_alpha   90.00
_cell.angle_beta   90.00
_cell.angle_gamma   90.00
#
_symmetry.space_group_name_H-M   'P 1'
#
loop_
_entity.id
_entity.type
_entity.pdbx_description
1 polymer ?
#
loop_
_entity_poly.entity_id
_entity_poly.type
_entity_poly.pdbx_seq_one_letter_code
_entity_poly.pdbx_strand_id
1 'polypeptide(L)'
;MGMSVSSRSTNQAIVLTLEPRTDPQDLLHDLQRTGINIKVVSATRNQAHIKVETPPGMRILEVDSLLDTPFGGLSLGRYVGEEIVLFIDDTRAISIEQLARHPLQIQVSIQRGSVRLTIRAPRELVIMRKELAHRWKRGNGNGDLQKRSR
;
A
#
# COMPACT_ATOMS: atom_id res chain seq x y z
N MET A 1 0.27 15.04 4.37
CA MET A 1 -0.30 13.70 4.13
C MET A 1 -1.44 13.83 3.14
N GLY A 2 -1.42 13.03 2.08
CA GLY A 2 -2.54 12.93 1.14
C GLY A 2 -3.55 11.91 1.65
N MET A 3 -4.83 12.23 1.60
CA MET A 3 -5.91 11.32 2.00
C MET A 3 -7.00 11.35 0.94
N SER A 4 -7.37 10.19 0.43
CA SER A 4 -8.54 10.04 -0.43
C SER A 4 -9.42 8.92 0.08
N VAL A 5 -10.72 9.14 0.06
CA VAL A 5 -11.73 8.10 0.23
C VAL A 5 -12.47 8.01 -1.10
N SER A 6 -12.37 6.84 -1.72
CA SER A 6 -12.90 6.64 -3.07
C SER A 6 -13.85 5.47 -3.12
N SER A 7 -14.91 5.60 -3.90
CA SER A 7 -15.84 4.52 -4.18
C SER A 7 -15.35 3.70 -5.37
N ARG A 8 -15.35 2.37 -5.24
CA ARG A 8 -14.90 1.45 -6.28
C ARG A 8 -15.85 0.29 -6.47
N SER A 9 -16.23 0.06 -7.72
CA SER A 9 -16.87 -1.15 -8.20
C SER A 9 -15.82 -2.21 -8.54
N THR A 10 -16.26 -3.45 -8.74
CA THR A 10 -15.38 -4.54 -9.19
C THR A 10 -14.62 -4.16 -10.46
N ASN A 11 -13.31 -4.45 -10.49
CA ASN A 11 -12.33 -4.18 -11.53
C ASN A 11 -11.86 -2.74 -11.68
N GLN A 12 -12.44 -1.77 -10.95
CA GLN A 12 -11.87 -0.43 -10.88
C GLN A 12 -10.58 -0.44 -10.04
N ALA A 13 -9.71 0.54 -10.32
CA ALA A 13 -8.41 0.62 -9.68
C ALA A 13 -8.15 2.00 -9.06
N ILE A 14 -7.28 1.98 -8.04
CA ILE A 14 -6.65 3.18 -7.50
C ILE A 14 -5.20 3.13 -7.91
N VAL A 15 -4.73 4.18 -8.56
CA VAL A 15 -3.35 4.29 -9.02
C VAL A 15 -2.62 5.30 -8.15
N LEU A 16 -1.47 4.91 -7.62
CA LEU A 16 -0.60 5.78 -6.83
C LEU A 16 0.69 6.01 -7.60
N THR A 17 1.05 7.27 -7.80
CA THR A 17 2.26 7.66 -8.53
C THR A 17 3.02 8.76 -7.79
N LEU A 18 4.24 9.05 -8.25
CA LEU A 18 5.07 10.12 -7.73
C LEU A 18 4.57 11.50 -8.23
N GLU A 19 4.57 12.50 -7.36
CA GLU A 19 4.42 13.90 -7.77
C GLU A 19 5.67 14.34 -8.54
N PRO A 20 5.56 14.99 -9.72
CA PRO A 20 6.71 15.23 -10.62
C PRO A 20 7.89 16.03 -10.04
N ARG A 21 7.68 16.76 -8.94
CA ARG A 21 8.69 17.62 -8.28
C ARG A 21 9.12 17.10 -6.92
N THR A 22 8.72 15.88 -6.56
CA THR A 22 9.07 15.29 -5.27
C THR A 22 10.51 14.83 -5.27
N ASP A 23 11.23 15.20 -4.21
CA ASP A 23 12.54 14.65 -3.93
C ASP A 23 12.41 13.15 -3.58
N PRO A 24 13.06 12.24 -4.34
CA PRO A 24 13.05 10.83 -4.03
C PRO A 24 13.51 10.49 -2.61
N GLN A 25 14.48 11.21 -2.05
CA GLN A 25 15.01 10.91 -0.71
C GLN A 25 14.00 11.26 0.39
N ASP A 26 13.33 12.40 0.27
CA ASP A 26 12.27 12.79 1.21
C ASP A 26 11.11 11.80 1.18
N LEU A 27 10.71 11.36 -0.02
CA LEU A 27 9.67 10.36 -0.17
C LEU A 27 10.12 8.99 0.38
N LEU A 28 11.37 8.59 0.18
CA LEU A 28 11.93 7.36 0.76
C LEU A 28 11.74 7.34 2.27
N HIS A 29 12.19 8.42 2.90
CA HIS A 29 12.12 8.59 4.33
C HIS A 29 10.67 8.59 4.84
N ASP A 30 9.75 9.27 4.14
CA ASP A 30 8.34 9.25 4.51
C ASP A 30 7.68 7.87 4.30
N LEU A 31 8.02 7.14 3.23
CA LEU A 31 7.53 5.78 2.98
C LEU A 31 8.06 4.77 4.01
N GLN A 32 9.30 4.94 4.50
CA GLN A 32 9.85 4.16 5.60
C GLN A 32 9.13 4.47 6.92
N ARG A 33 8.88 5.75 7.20
CA ARG A 33 8.28 6.21 8.45
C ARG A 33 6.78 5.85 8.52
N THR A 34 5.99 6.34 7.57
CA THR A 34 4.52 6.25 7.60
C THR A 34 3.99 5.15 6.69
N GLY A 35 4.65 4.91 5.55
CA GLY A 35 4.15 4.02 4.50
C GLY A 35 2.86 4.55 3.85
N ILE A 36 2.23 3.69 3.05
CA ILE A 36 0.92 3.89 2.42
C ILE A 36 -0.09 3.01 3.15
N ASN A 37 -1.18 3.58 3.65
CA ASN A 37 -2.25 2.84 4.30
C ASN A 37 -3.46 2.73 3.37
N ILE A 38 -3.99 1.51 3.23
CA ILE A 38 -5.17 1.19 2.45
C ILE A 38 -6.18 0.54 3.38
N LYS A 39 -7.39 1.11 3.48
CA LYS A 39 -8.45 0.65 4.36
C LYS A 39 -9.76 0.43 3.61
N VAL A 40 -10.43 -0.67 3.89
CA VAL A 40 -11.84 -0.85 3.48
C VAL A 40 -12.72 -0.14 4.51
N VAL A 41 -13.35 0.96 4.13
CA VAL A 41 -14.20 1.78 5.02
C VAL A 41 -15.61 1.21 5.09
N SER A 42 -16.17 0.80 3.95
CA SER A 42 -17.46 0.14 3.85
C SER A 42 -17.52 -0.69 2.57
N ALA A 43 -18.40 -1.68 2.52
CA ALA A 43 -18.61 -2.52 1.35
C ALA A 43 -20.07 -2.95 1.26
N THR A 44 -20.63 -2.85 0.05
CA THR A 44 -21.92 -3.41 -0.34
C THR A 44 -21.68 -4.59 -1.30
N ARG A 45 -22.74 -5.10 -1.94
CA ARG A 45 -22.60 -6.19 -2.92
C ARG A 45 -21.80 -5.78 -4.16
N ASN A 46 -21.87 -4.51 -4.55
CA ASN A 46 -21.38 -4.04 -5.84
C ASN A 46 -20.37 -2.90 -5.73
N GLN A 47 -20.19 -2.34 -4.53
CA GLN A 47 -19.39 -1.14 -4.31
C GLN A 47 -18.62 -1.24 -2.99
N ALA A 48 -17.39 -0.77 -2.99
CA ALA A 48 -16.54 -0.69 -1.80
C ALA A 48 -15.98 0.72 -1.69
N HIS A 49 -15.95 1.26 -0.47
CA HIS A 49 -15.30 2.52 -0.18
C HIS A 49 -13.92 2.22 0.36
N ILE A 50 -12.90 2.62 -0.40
CA ILE A 50 -11.51 2.41 -0.08
C ILE A 50 -10.89 3.75 0.31
N LYS A 51 -10.38 3.82 1.53
CA LYS A 51 -9.55 4.93 1.98
C LYS A 51 -8.10 4.60 1.67
N VAL A 52 -7.39 5.54 1.06
CA VAL A 52 -5.95 5.49 0.85
C VAL A 52 -5.32 6.71 1.48
N GLU A 53 -4.33 6.48 2.32
CA GLU A 53 -3.49 7.50 2.95
C GLU A 53 -2.08 7.34 2.40
N THR A 54 -1.55 8.39 1.81
CA THR A 54 -0.21 8.39 1.21
C THR A 54 0.69 9.42 1.91
N PRO A 55 2.01 9.18 1.94
CA PRO A 55 2.96 10.19 2.35
C PRO A 55 2.91 11.41 1.40
N PRO A 56 3.42 12.57 1.84
CA PRO A 56 3.69 13.71 0.96
C PRO A 56 4.48 13.28 -0.29
N GLY A 57 4.19 13.92 -1.43
CA GLY A 57 4.89 13.64 -2.68
C GLY A 57 4.35 12.45 -3.48
N MET A 58 3.26 11.83 -3.04
CA MET A 58 2.50 10.89 -3.86
C MET A 58 1.19 11.51 -4.35
N ARG A 59 0.78 11.12 -5.55
CA ARG A 59 -0.50 11.46 -6.16
C ARG A 59 -1.40 10.23 -6.22
N ILE A 60 -2.68 10.44 -5.91
CA ILE A 60 -3.73 9.42 -6.06
C ILE A 60 -4.49 9.73 -7.35
N LEU A 61 -4.54 8.77 -8.25
CA LEU A 61 -5.27 8.83 -9.50
C LEU A 61 -6.39 7.78 -9.47
N GLU A 62 -7.59 8.21 -9.83
CA GLU A 62 -8.74 7.32 -9.98
C GLU A 62 -8.83 6.88 -11.43
N VAL A 63 -8.83 5.57 -11.68
CA VAL A 63 -8.91 5.03 -13.03
C VAL A 63 -9.92 3.89 -13.08
N ASP A 64 -10.64 3.81 -14.20
CA ASP A 64 -11.64 2.77 -14.41
C ASP A 64 -11.04 1.40 -14.74
N SER A 65 -9.75 1.35 -15.10
CA SER A 65 -9.08 0.14 -15.52
C SER A 65 -7.61 0.15 -15.13
N LEU A 66 -7.05 -1.06 -14.98
CA LEU A 66 -5.64 -1.24 -14.68
C LEU A 66 -4.78 -0.75 -15.84
N LEU A 67 -3.69 -0.09 -15.48
CA LEU A 67 -2.61 0.24 -16.40
C LEU A 67 -1.74 -0.99 -16.62
N ASP A 68 -1.09 -1.07 -17.78
CA ASP A 68 -0.08 -2.10 -18.00
C ASP A 68 1.14 -1.82 -17.12
N THR A 69 1.51 -2.79 -16.27
CA THR A 69 2.67 -2.67 -15.38
C THR A 69 3.42 -3.99 -15.31
N PRO A 70 4.75 -3.95 -15.16
CA PRO A 70 5.58 -5.16 -15.10
C PRO A 70 5.47 -5.89 -13.75
N PHE A 71 4.62 -5.43 -12.85
CA PHE A 71 4.56 -5.91 -11.47
C PHE A 71 3.60 -7.11 -11.33
N GLY A 72 4.07 -8.13 -10.63
CA GLY A 72 3.19 -9.19 -10.13
C GLY A 72 2.16 -8.64 -9.14
N GLY A 73 0.98 -9.25 -9.10
CA GLY A 73 -0.09 -8.86 -8.19
C GLY A 73 -0.14 -9.73 -6.93
N LEU A 74 -0.25 -9.10 -5.75
CA LEU A 74 -0.62 -9.78 -4.51
C LEU A 74 -2.09 -9.51 -4.19
N SER A 75 -2.90 -10.57 -4.10
CA SER A 75 -4.32 -10.46 -3.75
C SER A 75 -4.57 -10.82 -2.29
N LEU A 76 -5.24 -9.91 -1.57
CA LEU A 76 -5.58 -10.08 -0.16
C LEU A 76 -7.09 -9.87 0.01
N GLY A 77 -7.78 -10.81 0.64
CA GLY A 77 -9.17 -10.63 1.06
C GLY A 77 -9.23 -9.77 2.32
N ARG A 78 -10.02 -8.69 2.29
CA ARG A 78 -10.25 -7.78 3.41
C ARG A 78 -11.75 -7.59 3.69
N TYR A 79 -12.06 -7.51 4.97
CA TYR A 79 -13.35 -7.09 5.51
C TYR A 79 -13.35 -5.59 5.81
N VAL A 80 -14.54 -5.05 6.06
CA VAL A 80 -14.72 -3.66 6.50
C VAL A 80 -13.96 -3.41 7.80
N GLY A 81 -13.26 -2.27 7.86
CA GLY A 81 -12.43 -1.87 8.99
C GLY A 81 -10.99 -2.37 8.90
N GLU A 82 -10.71 -3.33 8.02
CA GLU A 82 -9.39 -3.91 7.90
C GLU A 82 -8.44 -3.10 7.00
N GLU A 83 -7.14 -3.21 7.29
CA GLU A 83 -6.11 -2.32 6.74
C GLU A 83 -4.90 -3.09 6.19
N ILE A 84 -4.36 -2.60 5.08
CA ILE A 84 -3.10 -3.02 4.49
C ILE A 84 -2.16 -1.84 4.55
N VAL A 85 -0.91 -2.09 4.92
CA VAL A 85 0.16 -1.09 4.91
C VAL A 85 1.23 -1.55 3.93
N LEU A 86 1.63 -0.63 3.06
CA LEU A 86 2.76 -0.79 2.16
C LEU A 86 3.86 0.13 2.65
N PHE A 87 5.06 -0.40 2.80
CA PHE A 87 6.18 0.39 3.28
C PHE A 87 7.47 -0.12 2.65
N ILE A 88 8.51 0.66 2.82
CA ILE A 88 9.87 0.32 2.41
C ILE A 88 10.61 -0.27 3.61
N ASP A 89 11.29 -1.39 3.39
CA ASP A 89 12.28 -1.92 4.34
C ASP A 89 13.67 -1.40 3.95
N ASP A 90 14.42 -0.90 4.95
CA ASP A 90 15.71 -0.20 4.81
C ASP A 90 16.83 -1.08 4.21
N THR A 91 16.57 -2.38 4.07
CA THR A 91 17.54 -3.38 3.61
C THR A 91 17.73 -3.44 2.09
N ARG A 92 16.94 -2.68 1.31
CA ARG A 92 17.00 -2.70 -0.16
C ARG A 92 17.39 -1.33 -0.69
N ALA A 93 18.35 -1.27 -1.60
CA ALA A 93 18.61 -0.05 -2.37
C ALA A 93 17.39 0.21 -3.27
N ILE A 94 16.71 1.34 -3.08
CA ILE A 94 15.44 1.62 -3.77
C ILE A 94 15.65 2.67 -4.84
N SER A 95 15.26 2.33 -6.05
CA SER A 95 15.04 3.32 -7.10
C SER A 95 13.59 3.78 -7.02
N ILE A 96 13.33 4.84 -6.23
CA ILE A 96 12.01 5.47 -6.16
C ILE A 96 11.56 5.99 -7.52
N GLU A 97 12.50 6.24 -8.42
CA GLU A 97 12.22 6.52 -9.82
C GLU A 97 11.36 5.44 -10.50
N GLN A 98 11.38 4.19 -10.02
CA GLN A 98 10.46 3.16 -10.53
C GLN A 98 9.00 3.48 -10.25
N LEU A 99 8.66 4.13 -9.12
CA LEU A 99 7.29 4.56 -8.84
C LEU A 99 6.83 5.67 -9.79
N ALA A 100 7.76 6.46 -10.32
CA ALA A 100 7.45 7.47 -11.33
C ALA A 100 7.19 6.84 -12.71
N ARG A 101 7.92 5.78 -13.07
CA ARG A 101 7.80 5.08 -14.37
C ARG A 101 6.67 4.06 -14.40
N HIS A 102 6.44 3.39 -13.28
CA HIS A 102 5.47 2.32 -13.13
C HIS A 102 4.69 2.55 -11.85
N PRO A 103 3.48 3.12 -11.95
CA PRO A 103 2.72 3.48 -10.77
C PRO A 103 2.21 2.24 -10.07
N LEU A 104 2.02 2.36 -8.76
CA LEU A 104 1.40 1.35 -7.94
C LEU A 104 -0.09 1.28 -8.24
N GLN A 105 -0.65 0.08 -8.33
CA GLN A 105 -2.07 -0.11 -8.62
C GLN A 105 -2.75 -0.99 -7.59
N ILE A 106 -3.96 -0.59 -7.20
CA ILE A 106 -4.82 -1.32 -6.27
C ILE A 106 -6.12 -1.62 -7.00
N GLN A 107 -6.28 -2.85 -7.47
CA GLN A 107 -7.54 -3.31 -8.04
C GLN A 107 -8.50 -3.75 -6.95
N VAL A 108 -9.77 -3.35 -7.07
CA VAL A 108 -10.82 -3.77 -6.16
C VAL A 108 -11.68 -4.84 -6.83
N SER A 109 -11.91 -5.96 -6.15
CA SER A 109 -12.87 -6.97 -6.54
C SER A 109 -13.77 -7.30 -5.35
N ILE A 110 -15.09 -7.34 -5.58
CA ILE A 110 -16.07 -7.56 -4.52
C ILE A 110 -16.69 -8.93 -4.72
N GLN A 111 -16.58 -9.80 -3.73
CA GLN A 111 -17.16 -11.14 -3.75
C GLN A 111 -17.89 -11.43 -2.44
N ARG A 112 -19.22 -11.57 -2.52
CA ARG A 112 -20.09 -12.05 -1.42
C ARG A 112 -19.85 -11.34 -0.07
N GLY A 113 -19.68 -10.01 -0.10
CA GLY A 113 -19.47 -9.19 1.11
C GLY A 113 -18.01 -9.12 1.59
N SER A 114 -17.07 -9.76 0.88
CA SER A 114 -15.63 -9.57 1.07
C SER A 114 -15.06 -8.70 -0.05
N VAL A 115 -14.08 -7.86 0.28
CA VAL A 115 -13.36 -7.04 -0.69
C VAL A 115 -11.99 -7.65 -0.90
N ARG A 116 -11.71 -8.12 -2.10
CA ARG A 116 -10.37 -8.54 -2.51
C ARG A 116 -9.63 -7.34 -3.09
N LEU A 117 -8.51 -7.00 -2.47
CA LEU A 117 -7.59 -5.98 -2.94
C LEU A 117 -6.41 -6.68 -3.63
N THR A 118 -6.25 -6.43 -4.93
CA THR A 118 -5.08 -6.89 -5.68
C THR A 118 -4.12 -5.73 -5.85
N ILE A 119 -2.95 -5.83 -5.23
CA ILE A 119 -1.94 -4.78 -5.21
C ILE A 119 -0.83 -5.17 -6.18
N ARG A 120 -0.57 -4.31 -7.16
CA ARG A 120 0.57 -4.39 -8.09
C ARG A 120 1.53 -3.28 -7.74
N ALA A 121 2.70 -3.65 -7.25
CA ALA A 121 3.67 -2.71 -6.71
C ALA A 121 5.10 -3.17 -7.06
N PRO A 122 6.07 -2.23 -7.09
CA PRO A 122 7.48 -2.57 -7.13
C PRO A 122 7.87 -3.55 -6.01
N ARG A 123 8.86 -4.40 -6.27
CA ARG A 123 9.29 -5.47 -5.34
C ARG A 123 9.93 -4.93 -4.06
N GLU A 124 10.31 -3.67 -4.08
CA GLU A 124 10.90 -2.91 -3.00
C GLU A 124 9.85 -2.57 -1.93
N LEU A 125 8.57 -2.50 -2.32
CA LEU A 125 7.49 -2.30 -1.36
C LEU A 125 7.12 -3.61 -0.68
N VAL A 126 7.25 -3.61 0.64
CA VAL A 126 6.74 -4.66 1.50
C VAL A 126 5.25 -4.42 1.70
N ILE A 127 4.44 -5.39 1.27
CA ILE A 127 2.98 -5.36 1.42
C ILE A 127 2.62 -6.21 2.63
N MET A 128 2.01 -5.60 3.64
CA MET A 128 1.64 -6.30 4.86
C MET A 128 0.26 -5.92 5.36
N ARG A 129 -0.39 -6.89 6.01
CA ARG A 129 -1.59 -6.62 6.78
C ARG A 129 -1.21 -5.80 8.01
N LYS A 130 -2.01 -4.78 8.36
CA LYS A 130 -1.66 -3.83 9.44
C LYS A 130 -1.41 -4.51 10.79
N GLU A 131 -2.18 -5.56 11.09
CA GLU A 131 -2.02 -6.36 12.31
C GLU A 131 -0.64 -7.05 12.41
N LEU A 132 0.01 -7.32 11.28
CA LEU A 132 1.37 -7.87 11.22
C LEU A 132 2.43 -6.78 11.24
N ALA A 133 2.14 -5.60 10.67
CA ALA A 133 3.05 -4.45 10.65
C ALA A 133 3.45 -3.97 12.05
N HIS A 134 2.50 -3.95 12.99
CA HIS A 134 2.80 -3.62 14.38
C HIS A 134 3.71 -4.63 15.08
N ARG A 135 3.74 -5.89 14.63
CA ARG A 135 4.65 -6.92 15.18
C ARG A 135 6.02 -6.82 14.54
N TRP A 136 6.08 -6.60 13.22
CA TRP A 136 7.33 -6.42 12.48
C TRP A 136 8.16 -5.23 12.99
N LYS A 137 7.54 -4.05 13.13
CA LYS A 137 8.23 -2.85 13.64
C LYS A 137 8.73 -3.02 15.09
N ARG A 138 8.06 -3.85 15.90
CA ARG A 138 8.50 -4.17 17.28
C ARG A 138 9.60 -5.23 17.33
N GLY A 139 9.61 -6.18 16.40
CA GLY A 139 10.62 -7.25 16.34
C GLY A 139 11.95 -6.81 15.70
N ASN A 140 11.92 -5.85 14.77
CA ASN A 140 13.10 -5.30 14.11
C ASN A 140 13.68 -4.05 14.81
N GLY A 141 13.03 -3.54 15.86
CA GLY A 141 13.64 -2.59 16.79
C GLY A 141 14.65 -3.31 17.66
N ASN A 142 15.90 -3.35 17.20
CA ASN A 142 17.09 -3.95 17.84
C ASN A 142 17.02 -3.96 19.39
N GLY A 143 16.99 -5.14 20.05
CA GLY A 143 17.26 -5.17 21.49
C GLY A 143 16.76 -6.28 22.43
N ASP A 144 16.21 -7.43 22.02
CA ASP A 144 15.74 -8.43 23.02
C ASP A 144 16.03 -9.90 22.68
N LEU A 145 17.24 -10.19 22.18
CA LEU A 145 17.79 -11.54 22.06
C LEU A 145 19.17 -11.73 22.73
N GLN A 146 19.56 -10.81 23.62
CA GLN A 146 20.62 -11.05 24.60
C GLN A 146 20.03 -11.09 26.02
N LYS A 147 19.29 -12.15 26.35
CA LYS A 147 19.05 -12.59 27.74
C LYS A 147 18.40 -13.99 27.80
N ARG A 148 18.90 -14.92 26.98
CA ARG A 148 18.69 -16.36 27.18
C ARG A 148 19.96 -17.12 26.83
N SER A 149 21.02 -16.86 27.59
CA SER A 149 22.14 -17.79 27.71
C SER A 149 22.78 -17.59 29.07
N ARG A 150 22.57 -18.61 29.90
CA ARG A 150 23.17 -18.91 31.22
C ARG A 150 22.52 -18.23 32.41
#